data_AF-F8E6F6-F1
#
_entry.id   AF-F8E6F6-F1
#
_cell.length_a   1.000
_cell.length_b   1.000
_cell.length_c   1.000
_cell.angle_alpha   90.00
_cell.angle_beta   90.00
_cell.angle_gamma   90.00
#
_symmetry.space_group_name_H-M   'P 1'
#
loop_
_entity.id
_entity.type
_entity.pdbx_description
1 polymer ?
#
loop_
_entity_poly.entity_id
_entity_poly.type
_entity_poly.pdbx_seq_one_letter_code
_entity_poly.pdbx_strand_id
1 'polypeptide(L)'
;MALIKIPLKKIVYFLPLGYLKLRLIANYRWPFLEKERREKIVDIVILREINKFNLTSVILLEHPKNRTEKIFTVPTINVIENIIIEYGRQENLFENISSHLAIFKMTGLGILQGDLMETLRSLYLKRDKILKNGFFGDTCEKNLPCLFYEANRALREVEKSLYEHYKSHHTESECSPIDFQEFIL
;
A
#
# COMPACT_ATOMS: atom_id res chain seq x y z
N MET A 1 -12.80 36.24 -3.30
CA MET A 1 -12.32 34.88 -3.62
C MET A 1 -10.99 34.99 -4.36
N ALA A 2 -9.88 34.70 -3.69
CA ALA A 2 -8.57 34.67 -4.35
C ALA A 2 -8.36 33.31 -5.01
N LEU A 3 -8.35 33.28 -6.35
CA LEU A 3 -7.96 32.13 -7.15
C LEU A 3 -6.44 31.95 -6.99
N ILE A 4 -6.02 30.95 -6.22
CA ILE A 4 -4.63 30.52 -6.16
C ILE A 4 -4.30 29.90 -7.53
N LYS A 5 -3.57 30.65 -8.38
CA LYS A 5 -3.00 30.15 -9.62
C LYS A 5 -1.90 29.16 -9.28
N ILE A 6 -2.19 27.86 -9.34
CA ILE A 6 -1.16 26.82 -9.31
C ILE A 6 -0.44 26.87 -10.67
N PRO A 7 0.88 27.14 -10.73
CA PRO A 7 1.58 27.24 -11.99
C PRO A 7 1.71 25.84 -12.62
N LEU A 8 1.03 25.65 -13.77
CA LEU A 8 1.06 24.42 -14.58
C LEU A 8 2.48 23.90 -14.87
N LYS A 9 3.49 24.77 -14.89
CA LYS A 9 4.90 24.40 -15.12
C LYS A 9 5.48 23.43 -14.07
N LYS A 10 4.90 23.30 -12.87
CA LYS A 10 5.35 22.30 -11.87
C LYS A 10 4.72 20.92 -12.05
N ILE A 11 3.61 20.81 -12.76
CA ILE A 11 2.86 19.55 -12.93
C ILE A 11 3.56 18.63 -13.97
N VAL A 12 4.22 19.23 -14.97
CA VAL A 12 4.76 18.51 -16.12
C VAL A 12 6.12 17.83 -15.84
N TYR A 13 6.88 18.28 -14.84
CA TYR A 13 8.20 17.70 -14.51
C TYR A 13 8.15 16.57 -13.45
N PHE A 14 7.01 16.36 -12.78
CA PHE A 14 6.89 15.35 -11.71
C PHE A 14 6.47 13.96 -12.21
N LEU A 15 5.86 13.87 -13.40
CA LEU A 15 5.25 12.62 -13.86
C LEU A 15 6.32 11.58 -14.27
N PRO A 16 7.22 11.81 -15.25
CA PRO A 16 8.09 10.74 -15.74
C PRO A 16 9.14 10.30 -14.69
N LEU A 17 9.79 11.27 -14.03
CA LEU A 17 10.83 11.00 -13.03
C LEU A 17 10.25 10.45 -11.72
N GLY A 18 9.05 10.89 -11.32
CA GLY A 18 8.33 10.31 -10.19
C GLY A 18 7.93 8.86 -10.44
N TYR A 19 7.47 8.54 -11.65
CA TYR A 19 7.15 7.16 -12.05
C TYR A 19 8.36 6.25 -12.12
N LEU A 20 9.46 6.73 -12.70
CA LEU A 20 10.75 6.02 -12.68
C LEU A 20 11.21 5.74 -11.25
N LYS A 21 11.11 6.72 -10.34
CA LYS A 21 11.46 6.54 -8.93
C LYS A 21 10.57 5.51 -8.23
N LEU A 22 9.26 5.51 -8.46
CA LEU A 22 8.35 4.52 -7.90
C LEU A 22 8.65 3.10 -8.40
N ARG A 23 8.95 2.95 -9.69
CA ARG A 23 9.35 1.66 -10.28
C ARG A 23 10.66 1.15 -9.70
N LEU A 24 11.66 2.04 -9.54
CA LEU A 24 12.93 1.70 -8.90
C LEU A 24 12.71 1.27 -7.44
N ILE A 25 11.96 2.06 -6.66
CA ILE A 25 11.65 1.74 -5.27
C ILE A 25 10.92 0.39 -5.17
N ALA A 26 9.98 0.10 -6.05
CA ALA A 26 9.25 -1.17 -6.02
C ALA A 26 10.16 -2.38 -6.26
N ASN A 27 11.16 -2.27 -7.15
CA ASN A 27 12.13 -3.34 -7.36
C ASN A 27 12.96 -3.63 -6.08
N TYR A 28 13.30 -2.61 -5.31
CA TYR A 28 14.00 -2.78 -4.03
C TYR A 28 13.09 -3.21 -2.89
N ARG A 29 11.86 -2.72 -2.87
CA ARG A 29 10.91 -2.91 -1.75
C ARG A 29 10.21 -4.25 -1.80
N TRP A 30 9.91 -4.77 -3.00
CA TRP A 30 9.26 -6.06 -3.20
C TRP A 30 10.11 -6.99 -4.08
N PRO A 31 11.34 -7.33 -3.65
CA PRO A 31 12.23 -8.19 -4.43
C PRO A 31 11.65 -9.61 -4.58
N PHE A 32 10.77 -10.02 -3.66
CA PHE A 32 10.08 -11.31 -3.62
C PHE A 32 8.96 -11.47 -4.67
N LEU A 33 8.63 -10.43 -5.43
CA LEU A 33 7.66 -10.48 -6.52
C LEU A 33 8.34 -10.50 -7.89
N GLU A 34 7.72 -11.08 -8.89
CA GLU A 34 8.15 -10.93 -10.28
C GLU A 34 7.95 -9.49 -10.77
N LYS A 35 8.76 -9.07 -11.74
CA LYS A 35 8.73 -7.70 -12.27
C LYS A 35 7.34 -7.28 -12.76
N GLU A 36 6.65 -8.14 -13.52
CA GLU A 36 5.31 -7.84 -14.05
C GLU A 36 4.30 -7.61 -12.91
N ARG A 37 4.39 -8.39 -11.83
CA ARG A 37 3.50 -8.29 -10.66
C ARG A 37 3.79 -7.03 -9.86
N ARG A 38 5.07 -6.70 -9.68
CA ARG A 38 5.46 -5.40 -9.10
C ARG A 38 4.90 -4.24 -9.90
N GLU A 39 4.97 -4.31 -11.24
CA GLU A 39 4.45 -3.25 -12.11
C GLU A 39 2.94 -3.04 -11.92
N LYS A 40 2.15 -4.13 -11.77
CA LYS A 40 0.71 -4.03 -11.44
C LYS A 40 0.47 -3.27 -10.13
N ILE A 41 1.25 -3.56 -9.09
CA ILE A 41 1.11 -2.89 -7.79
C ILE A 41 1.58 -1.43 -7.87
N VAL A 42 2.66 -1.16 -8.61
CA VAL A 42 3.15 0.20 -8.87
C VAL A 42 2.11 1.02 -9.61
N ASP A 43 1.42 0.46 -10.60
CA ASP A 43 0.36 1.15 -11.33
C ASP A 43 -0.79 1.56 -10.39
N ILE A 44 -1.11 0.75 -9.38
CA ILE A 44 -2.08 1.11 -8.32
C ILE A 44 -1.56 2.29 -7.48
N VAL A 45 -0.28 2.28 -7.10
CA VAL A 45 0.36 3.39 -6.37
C VAL A 45 0.41 4.66 -7.23
N ILE A 46 0.64 4.53 -8.53
CA ILE A 46 0.66 5.62 -9.50
C ILE A 46 -0.73 6.23 -9.66
N LEU A 47 -1.74 5.40 -9.90
CA LEU A 47 -3.13 5.83 -9.99
C LEU A 47 -3.57 6.52 -8.69
N ARG A 48 -3.10 6.05 -7.53
CA ARG A 48 -3.26 6.75 -6.24
C ARG A 48 -2.63 8.14 -6.24
N GLU A 49 -1.35 8.28 -6.62
CA GLU A 49 -0.68 9.58 -6.61
C GLU A 49 -1.34 10.55 -7.61
N ILE A 50 -1.74 10.08 -8.80
CA ILE A 50 -2.53 10.87 -9.75
C ILE A 50 -3.86 11.31 -9.13
N ASN A 51 -4.59 10.39 -8.49
CA ASN A 51 -5.86 10.71 -7.83
C ASN A 51 -5.67 11.71 -6.68
N LYS A 52 -4.58 11.63 -5.92
CA LYS A 52 -4.20 12.61 -4.90
C LYS A 52 -3.98 14.00 -5.49
N PHE A 53 -3.37 14.10 -6.68
CA PHE A 53 -3.25 15.37 -7.40
C PHE A 53 -4.61 15.91 -7.88
N ASN A 54 -5.43 15.09 -8.55
CA ASN A 54 -6.74 15.52 -9.05
C ASN A 54 -7.73 15.86 -7.92
N LEU A 55 -7.67 15.12 -6.81
CA LEU A 55 -8.50 15.35 -5.63
C LEU A 55 -8.02 16.54 -4.80
N THR A 56 -6.76 16.97 -4.91
CA THR A 56 -6.32 18.19 -4.23
C THR A 56 -7.06 19.44 -4.73
N SER A 57 -7.60 19.41 -5.95
CA SER A 57 -8.48 20.46 -6.50
C SER A 57 -9.96 20.36 -6.09
N VAL A 58 -10.46 19.16 -5.75
CA VAL A 58 -11.89 18.91 -5.42
C VAL A 58 -12.14 18.78 -3.91
N ILE A 59 -11.14 18.33 -3.14
CA ILE A 59 -11.19 18.07 -1.69
C ILE A 59 -10.98 19.35 -0.84
N LEU A 60 -10.87 20.53 -1.44
CA LEU A 60 -10.81 21.79 -0.68
C LEU A 60 -12.04 22.05 0.23
N LEU A 61 -13.10 21.25 0.09
CA LEU A 61 -14.32 21.29 0.89
C LEU A 61 -14.43 20.19 1.98
N GLU A 62 -13.52 19.22 2.05
CA GLU A 62 -13.58 18.16 3.08
C GLU A 62 -12.73 18.48 4.31
N HIS A 63 -13.14 17.97 5.48
CA HIS A 63 -12.37 18.08 6.72
C HIS A 63 -10.96 17.45 6.54
N PRO A 64 -9.87 18.05 7.08
CA PRO A 64 -8.50 17.58 6.87
C PRO A 64 -8.28 16.10 7.22
N LYS A 65 -8.98 15.58 8.23
CA LYS A 65 -8.92 14.15 8.59
C LYS A 65 -9.50 13.24 7.50
N ASN A 66 -10.59 13.63 6.84
CA ASN A 66 -11.23 12.85 5.76
C ASN A 66 -10.34 12.79 4.54
N ARG A 67 -9.69 13.92 4.25
CA ARG A 67 -8.68 14.01 3.21
C ARG A 67 -7.54 13.03 3.46
N THR A 68 -7.02 12.97 4.70
CA THR A 68 -5.89 12.10 4.99
C THR A 68 -6.25 10.61 4.91
N GLU A 69 -7.39 10.20 5.44
CA GLU A 69 -7.82 8.79 5.38
C GLU A 69 -8.06 8.29 3.95
N LYS A 70 -8.73 9.10 3.11
CA LYS A 70 -8.99 8.75 1.71
C LYS A 70 -7.73 8.79 0.84
N ILE A 71 -6.84 9.76 1.05
CA ILE A 71 -5.62 9.93 0.23
C ILE A 71 -4.52 8.96 0.66
N PHE A 72 -4.42 8.67 1.96
CA PHE A 72 -3.28 7.95 2.50
C PHE A 72 -3.59 6.55 2.99
N THR A 73 -4.67 6.35 3.75
CA THR A 73 -4.96 5.06 4.39
C THR A 73 -5.59 4.05 3.43
N VAL A 74 -6.69 4.44 2.76
CA VAL A 74 -7.41 3.55 1.81
C VAL A 74 -6.47 2.96 0.75
N PRO A 75 -5.59 3.75 0.10
CA PRO A 75 -4.71 3.20 -0.91
C PRO A 75 -3.60 2.31 -0.33
N THR A 76 -3.14 2.56 0.91
CA THR A 76 -2.18 1.67 1.57
C THR A 76 -2.81 0.30 1.82
N ILE A 77 -4.07 0.24 2.24
CA ILE A 77 -4.81 -1.01 2.39
C ILE A 77 -4.94 -1.75 1.05
N ASN A 78 -5.21 -1.03 -0.04
CA ASN A 78 -5.27 -1.64 -1.38
C ASN A 78 -3.91 -2.18 -1.83
N VAL A 79 -2.80 -1.51 -1.50
CA VAL A 79 -1.45 -2.04 -1.78
C VAL A 79 -1.22 -3.36 -1.05
N ILE A 80 -1.61 -3.45 0.23
CA ILE A 80 -1.52 -4.71 0.99
C ILE A 80 -2.29 -5.83 0.29
N GLU A 81 -3.54 -5.59 -0.11
CA GLU A 81 -4.36 -6.57 -0.85
C GLU A 81 -3.64 -7.10 -2.07
N ASN A 82 -3.10 -6.20 -2.90
CA ASN A 82 -2.54 -6.57 -4.17
C ASN A 82 -1.19 -7.27 -4.01
N ILE A 83 -0.37 -6.89 -3.03
CA ILE A 83 0.85 -7.63 -2.70
C ILE A 83 0.51 -9.08 -2.33
N ILE A 84 -0.47 -9.28 -1.44
CA ILE A 84 -0.88 -10.62 -0.98
C ILE A 84 -1.43 -11.45 -2.15
N ILE A 85 -2.33 -10.87 -2.94
CA ILE A 85 -2.94 -11.57 -4.09
C ILE A 85 -1.89 -11.94 -5.14
N GLU A 86 -1.04 -10.99 -5.53
CA GLU A 86 -0.05 -11.23 -6.57
C GLU A 86 1.03 -12.20 -6.11
N TYR A 87 1.45 -12.13 -4.84
CA TYR A 87 2.38 -13.10 -4.28
C TYR A 87 1.77 -14.51 -4.25
N GLY A 88 0.54 -14.67 -3.72
CA GLY A 88 -0.08 -15.98 -3.66
C GLY A 88 -0.38 -16.60 -5.03
N ARG A 89 -0.62 -15.77 -6.06
CA ARG A 89 -0.68 -16.22 -7.45
C ARG A 89 0.68 -16.65 -8.00
N GLN A 90 1.76 -15.96 -7.64
CA GLN A 90 3.12 -16.33 -8.06
C GLN A 90 3.54 -17.67 -7.48
N GLU A 91 3.32 -17.87 -6.18
CA GLU A 91 3.68 -19.09 -5.47
C GLU A 91 2.61 -20.21 -5.65
N ASN A 92 1.68 -20.06 -6.59
CA ASN A 92 0.60 -21.02 -6.89
C ASN A 92 -0.24 -21.46 -5.66
N LEU A 93 -0.40 -20.59 -4.67
CA LEU A 93 -1.17 -20.87 -3.44
C LEU A 93 -2.68 -20.83 -3.69
N PHE A 94 -3.10 -20.07 -4.69
CA PHE A 94 -4.49 -19.94 -5.13
C PHE A 94 -4.57 -19.25 -6.49
N GLU A 95 -5.70 -19.47 -7.16
CA GLU A 95 -6.04 -18.80 -8.41
C GLU A 95 -7.37 -18.04 -8.24
N ASN A 96 -7.36 -16.75 -8.63
CA ASN A 96 -8.54 -15.87 -8.70
C ASN A 96 -9.52 -15.94 -7.52
N ILE A 97 -9.10 -15.41 -6.37
CA ILE A 97 -9.95 -15.30 -5.17
C ILE A 97 -10.03 -13.87 -4.66
N SER A 98 -11.01 -13.60 -3.80
CA SER A 98 -11.12 -12.31 -3.10
C SER A 98 -9.97 -12.11 -2.12
N SER A 99 -9.65 -10.84 -1.81
CA SER A 99 -8.57 -10.47 -0.87
C SER A 99 -8.74 -11.12 0.50
N HIS A 100 -9.97 -11.17 1.03
CA HIS A 100 -10.27 -11.82 2.31
C HIS A 100 -9.93 -13.31 2.31
N LEU A 101 -10.28 -14.04 1.23
CA LEU A 101 -9.96 -15.46 1.11
C LEU A 101 -8.46 -15.69 0.91
N ALA A 102 -7.78 -14.79 0.21
CA ALA A 102 -6.32 -14.84 0.05
C ALA A 102 -5.61 -14.72 1.39
N ILE A 103 -6.00 -13.73 2.21
CA ILE A 103 -5.43 -13.55 3.55
C ILE A 103 -5.69 -14.78 4.41
N PHE A 104 -6.94 -15.27 4.46
CA PHE A 104 -7.28 -16.45 5.24
C PHE A 104 -6.45 -17.67 4.85
N LYS A 105 -6.31 -17.94 3.54
CA LYS A 105 -5.48 -19.05 3.04
C LYS A 105 -4.01 -18.88 3.45
N MET A 106 -3.42 -17.70 3.25
CA MET A 106 -2.01 -17.48 3.56
C MET A 106 -1.71 -17.51 5.06
N THR A 107 -2.65 -17.07 5.89
CA THR A 107 -2.57 -17.26 7.35
C THR A 107 -2.68 -18.74 7.73
N GLY A 108 -3.61 -19.49 7.11
CA GLY A 108 -3.77 -20.94 7.34
C GLY A 108 -2.54 -21.77 6.93
N LEU A 109 -1.78 -21.28 5.95
CA LEU A 109 -0.50 -21.86 5.52
C LEU A 109 0.69 -21.42 6.39
N GLY A 110 0.48 -20.56 7.39
CA GLY A 110 1.54 -20.03 8.25
C GLY A 110 2.45 -18.99 7.57
N ILE A 111 2.09 -18.49 6.40
CA ILE A 111 2.85 -17.48 5.66
C ILE A 111 2.65 -16.10 6.27
N LEU A 112 1.40 -15.77 6.60
CA LEU A 112 1.04 -14.55 7.33
C LEU A 112 0.78 -14.88 8.81
N GLN A 113 1.13 -13.96 9.70
CA GLN A 113 0.88 -14.13 11.13
C GLN A 113 -0.64 -14.14 11.44
N GLY A 114 -1.04 -14.81 12.51
CA GLY A 114 -2.45 -14.97 12.87
C GLY A 114 -3.11 -13.68 13.34
N ASP A 115 -2.40 -12.88 14.14
CA ASP A 115 -2.80 -11.55 14.61
C ASP A 115 -2.90 -10.52 13.47
N LEU A 116 -2.10 -10.69 12.43
CA LEU A 116 -2.17 -9.88 11.21
C LEU A 116 -3.51 -10.06 10.48
N MET A 117 -4.13 -11.24 10.52
CA MET A 117 -5.45 -11.47 9.91
C MET A 117 -6.53 -10.56 10.54
N GLU A 118 -6.57 -10.47 11.87
CA GLU A 118 -7.52 -9.61 12.57
C GLU A 118 -7.28 -8.13 12.26
N THR A 119 -6.01 -7.72 12.21
CA THR A 119 -5.60 -6.37 11.85
C THR A 119 -6.05 -6.01 10.43
N LEU A 120 -5.78 -6.86 9.45
CA LEU A 120 -6.18 -6.65 8.05
C LEU A 120 -7.71 -6.63 7.91
N ARG A 121 -8.43 -7.53 8.59
CA ARG A 121 -9.89 -7.54 8.61
C ARG A 121 -10.47 -6.24 9.18
N SER A 122 -9.89 -5.74 10.28
CA SER A 122 -10.24 -4.46 10.88
C SER A 122 -10.02 -3.31 9.90
N LEU A 123 -8.86 -3.28 9.23
CA LEU A 123 -8.53 -2.27 8.23
C LEU A 123 -9.52 -2.27 7.05
N TYR A 124 -9.96 -3.43 6.54
CA TYR A 124 -10.98 -3.48 5.49
C TYR A 124 -12.32 -2.90 5.93
N LEU A 125 -12.79 -3.29 7.11
CA LEU A 125 -14.04 -2.76 7.65
C LEU A 125 -13.97 -1.24 7.82
N LYS A 126 -12.82 -0.72 8.27
CA LYS A 126 -12.58 0.72 8.41
C LYS A 126 -12.49 1.41 7.04
N ARG A 127 -11.82 0.82 6.04
CA ARG A 127 -11.77 1.31 4.65
C ARG A 127 -13.17 1.48 4.08
N ASP A 128 -14.02 0.47 4.20
CA ASP A 128 -15.37 0.49 3.66
C ASP A 128 -16.24 1.55 4.35
N LYS A 129 -16.05 1.74 5.66
CA LYS A 129 -16.68 2.83 6.42
C LYS A 129 -16.18 4.21 5.98
N ILE A 130 -14.89 4.38 5.70
CA ILE A 130 -14.32 5.64 5.17
C ILE A 130 -14.94 5.96 3.81
N LEU A 131 -15.05 4.96 2.92
CA LEU A 131 -15.61 5.13 1.59
C LEU A 131 -17.11 5.41 1.60
N LYS A 132 -17.89 4.73 2.45
CA LYS A 132 -19.36 4.87 2.51
C LYS A 132 -19.84 6.05 3.35
N ASN A 133 -19.23 6.25 4.51
CA ASN A 133 -19.77 7.12 5.57
C ASN A 133 -18.85 8.28 5.93
N GLY A 134 -17.66 8.39 5.33
CA GLY A 134 -16.66 9.40 5.71
C GLY A 134 -16.16 9.23 7.15
N PHE A 135 -16.14 7.99 7.65
CA PHE A 135 -15.88 7.67 9.06
C PHE A 135 -14.49 8.13 9.54
N PHE A 136 -14.43 8.57 10.79
CA PHE A 136 -13.29 9.24 11.40
C PHE A 136 -12.43 8.26 12.23
N GLY A 137 -11.10 8.35 12.09
CA GLY A 137 -10.16 7.77 13.04
C GLY A 137 -9.68 8.79 14.06
N ASP A 138 -9.29 8.31 15.24
CA ASP A 138 -8.53 9.11 16.21
C ASP A 138 -7.13 9.44 15.65
N THR A 139 -6.50 10.47 16.21
CA THR A 139 -5.12 10.85 15.91
C THR A 139 -4.17 10.10 16.83
N CYS A 140 -3.13 9.47 16.27
CA CYS A 140 -2.10 8.74 17.00
C CYS A 140 -0.79 9.56 17.06
N GLU A 141 0.28 8.94 17.56
CA GLU A 141 1.62 9.53 17.63
C GLU A 141 2.00 10.28 16.33
N LYS A 142 2.66 11.44 16.50
CA LYS A 142 3.16 12.31 15.41
C LYS A 142 2.09 12.96 14.53
N ASN A 143 0.87 13.18 15.03
CA ASN A 143 -0.23 13.83 14.30
C ASN A 143 -0.70 13.09 13.02
N LEU A 144 -0.35 11.81 12.88
CA LEU A 144 -0.88 10.97 11.82
C LEU A 144 -2.22 10.35 12.26
N PRO A 145 -3.16 10.11 11.33
CA PRO A 145 -4.34 9.35 11.68
C PRO A 145 -3.94 7.94 12.15
N CYS A 146 -4.55 7.47 13.25
CA CYS A 146 -4.26 6.15 13.81
C CYS A 146 -4.37 5.04 12.76
N LEU A 147 -5.36 5.15 11.87
CA LEU A 147 -5.62 4.15 10.85
C LEU A 147 -4.53 4.12 9.77
N PHE A 148 -3.97 5.28 9.43
CA PHE A 148 -2.83 5.32 8.53
C PHE A 148 -1.61 4.63 9.15
N TYR A 149 -1.34 4.88 10.42
CA TYR A 149 -0.24 4.23 11.13
C TYR A 149 -0.44 2.70 11.20
N GLU A 150 -1.63 2.25 11.61
CA GLU A 150 -2.01 0.82 11.62
C GLU A 150 -1.83 0.18 10.23
N ALA A 151 -2.31 0.84 9.17
CA ALA A 151 -2.18 0.34 7.81
C ALA A 151 -0.71 0.23 7.36
N ASN A 152 0.14 1.20 7.69
CA ASN A 152 1.57 1.11 7.35
C ASN A 152 2.29 0.03 8.16
N ARG A 153 1.93 -0.14 9.44
CA ARG A 153 2.48 -1.21 10.26
C ARG A 153 2.11 -2.57 9.66
N ALA A 154 0.84 -2.78 9.34
CA ALA A 154 0.36 -4.01 8.70
C ALA A 154 1.05 -4.26 7.36
N LEU A 155 1.27 -3.22 6.53
CA LEU A 155 2.02 -3.34 5.28
C LEU A 155 3.44 -3.87 5.52
N ARG A 156 4.16 -3.34 6.52
CA ARG A 156 5.52 -3.81 6.84
C ARG A 156 5.54 -5.25 7.34
N GLU A 157 4.56 -5.62 8.18
CA GLU A 157 4.43 -7.00 8.68
C GLU A 157 4.16 -7.97 7.53
N VAL A 158 3.26 -7.62 6.59
CA VAL A 158 3.05 -8.39 5.35
C VAL A 158 4.32 -8.48 4.52
N GLU A 159 4.98 -7.36 4.22
CA GLU A 159 6.21 -7.32 3.42
C GLU A 159 7.30 -8.23 4.01
N LYS A 160 7.47 -8.19 5.33
CA LYS A 160 8.41 -9.04 6.05
C LYS A 160 8.03 -10.52 5.95
N SER A 161 6.78 -10.88 6.26
CA SER A 161 6.28 -12.26 6.20
C SER A 161 6.45 -12.89 4.82
N LEU A 162 6.11 -12.15 3.76
CA LEU A 162 6.24 -12.65 2.39
C LEU A 162 7.69 -12.78 1.96
N TYR A 163 8.56 -11.85 2.37
CA TYR A 163 9.99 -11.95 2.09
C TYR A 163 10.64 -13.14 2.81
N GLU A 164 10.29 -13.39 4.08
CA GLU A 164 10.77 -14.55 4.83
C GLU A 164 10.33 -15.86 4.20
N HIS A 165 9.06 -15.96 3.80
CA HIS A 165 8.56 -17.10 3.05
C HIS A 165 9.29 -17.29 1.73
N TYR A 166 9.43 -16.23 0.93
CA TYR A 166 10.16 -16.27 -0.34
C TYR A 166 11.61 -16.75 -0.16
N LYS A 167 12.34 -16.20 0.80
CA LYS A 167 13.74 -16.57 1.07
C LYS A 167 13.89 -18.04 1.45
N SER A 168 12.93 -18.59 2.20
CA SER A 168 12.96 -20.01 2.60
C SER A 168 12.68 -20.98 1.44
N HIS A 169 11.98 -20.54 0.40
CA HIS A 169 11.61 -21.36 -0.76
C HIS A 169 12.51 -21.14 -1.98
N HIS A 170 13.22 -20.01 -2.04
CA HIS A 170 14.08 -19.61 -3.16
C HIS A 170 15.51 -19.38 -2.67
N THR A 171 16.23 -20.48 -2.42
CA THR A 171 17.58 -20.54 -1.82
C THR A 171 18.73 -20.01 -2.69
N GLU A 172 18.47 -19.53 -3.91
CA GLU A 172 19.53 -19.08 -4.86
C GLU A 172 19.24 -17.70 -5.49
N SER A 173 18.66 -16.76 -4.75
CA SER A 173 18.53 -15.37 -5.22
C SER A 173 19.61 -14.48 -4.61
N GLU A 174 20.56 -14.04 -5.45
CA GLU A 174 21.53 -12.95 -5.19
C GLU A 174 20.84 -11.60 -4.96
N CYS A 175 19.98 -11.52 -3.94
CA CYS A 175 19.44 -10.26 -3.45
C CYS A 175 19.63 -10.23 -1.95
N SER A 176 20.84 -9.83 -1.57
CA SER A 176 21.18 -9.40 -0.21
C SER A 176 20.13 -8.38 0.24
N PRO A 177 19.45 -8.59 1.38
CA PRO A 177 18.59 -7.57 1.94
C PRO A 177 19.48 -6.37 2.30
N ILE A 178 19.35 -5.27 1.57
CA ILE A 178 19.72 -3.98 2.16
C ILE A 178 18.71 -3.78 3.29
N ASP A 179 19.23 -3.62 4.50
CA ASP A 179 18.45 -3.44 5.72
C ASP A 179 17.25 -2.52 5.43
N PHE A 180 16.04 -3.07 5.63
CA PHE A 180 14.74 -2.38 5.48
C PHE A 180 14.63 -1.06 6.29
N GLN A 181 15.65 -0.71 7.08
CA GLN A 181 15.72 0.48 7.91
C GLN A 181 16.00 1.78 7.14
N GLU A 182 16.61 1.75 5.95
CA GLU A 182 17.07 2.99 5.29
C GLU A 182 16.06 3.65 4.32
N PHE A 183 14.96 3.01 3.95
CA PHE A 183 14.04 3.58 2.93
C PHE A 183 12.98 4.56 3.46
N ILE A 184 13.08 5.04 4.71
CA ILE A 184 12.09 5.96 5.29
C ILE A 184 12.78 7.10 6.05
N LEU A 185 13.20 8.11 5.29
CA LEU A 185 13.15 9.53 5.65
C LEU A 185 12.53 10.33 4.50
#